data_AF-A0A938LCI3-F1
#
_entry.id   AF-A0A938LCI3-F1
#
_cell.length_a   1.000
_cell.length_b   1.000
_cell.length_c   1.000
_cell.angle_alpha   90.00
_cell.angle_beta   90.00
_cell.angle_gamma   90.00
#
_symmetry.space_group_name_H-M   'P 1'
#
loop_
_entity.id
_entity.type
_entity.pdbx_description
1 polymer ?
#
loop_
_entity_poly.entity_id
_entity_poly.type
_entity_poly.pdbx_seq_one_letter_code
_entity_poly.pdbx_strand_id
1 'polypeptide(L)'
;MRQHPLAAWCCVAVCLASLIGCGKANPRKEVTGMITLKGEPLDQGVIEFHPLGEGTKELPATMEGAVIAKGEYKVPVEQGLVPGKYKVIITSGDGINPSNPDGMPEPSGNFVSKDRIPPAFNSESKVEVEVTSSGPNRFNFDVP
;
A
#
# COMPACT_ATOMS: atom_id res chain seq x y z
N MET A 1 29.30 -28.96 -72.10
CA MET A 1 28.32 -28.98 -70.99
C MET A 1 28.84 -28.09 -69.87
N ARG A 2 28.07 -27.06 -69.48
CA ARG A 2 28.04 -26.26 -68.22
C ARG A 2 29.41 -25.78 -67.65
N GLN A 3 29.89 -24.54 -67.90
CA GLN A 3 29.50 -23.20 -67.37
C GLN A 3 29.58 -23.05 -65.83
N HIS A 4 30.65 -22.39 -65.34
CA HIS A 4 30.71 -21.56 -64.12
C HIS A 4 30.23 -20.12 -64.49
N PRO A 5 29.84 -19.16 -63.61
CA PRO A 5 30.28 -18.89 -62.21
C PRO A 5 29.20 -18.18 -61.32
N LEU A 6 29.63 -17.39 -60.33
CA LEU A 6 28.93 -16.36 -59.49
C LEU A 6 28.57 -16.83 -58.07
N ALA A 7 29.30 -16.45 -57.02
CA ALA A 7 29.38 -15.12 -56.39
C ALA A 7 28.12 -14.71 -55.60
N ALA A 8 28.37 -14.24 -54.37
CA ALA A 8 27.49 -13.50 -53.47
C ALA A 8 26.40 -14.27 -52.70
N TRP A 9 26.66 -14.49 -51.40
CA TRP A 9 25.79 -13.89 -50.38
C TRP A 9 26.53 -13.71 -49.06
N CYS A 10 26.94 -12.46 -48.80
CA CYS A 10 27.08 -11.92 -47.45
C CYS A 10 25.74 -12.06 -46.71
N CYS A 11 25.76 -12.35 -45.40
CA CYS A 11 25.15 -11.48 -44.38
C CYS A 11 25.09 -12.21 -43.03
N VAL A 12 26.03 -11.85 -42.15
CA VAL A 12 25.76 -11.38 -40.78
C VAL A 12 24.74 -12.20 -39.97
N ALA A 13 25.21 -13.27 -39.32
CA ALA A 13 24.52 -13.85 -38.17
C ALA A 13 25.01 -13.16 -36.88
N VAL A 14 24.49 -11.94 -36.64
CA VAL A 14 24.59 -11.27 -35.33
C VAL A 14 23.56 -11.93 -34.41
N CYS A 15 23.98 -13.03 -33.79
CA CYS A 15 23.19 -13.69 -32.75
C CYS A 15 23.27 -12.88 -31.46
N LEU A 16 22.28 -12.01 -31.28
CA LEU A 16 21.48 -11.94 -30.07
C LEU A 16 22.28 -11.87 -28.75
N ALA A 17 23.06 -10.79 -28.58
CA ALA A 17 23.51 -10.40 -27.25
C ALA A 17 22.27 -10.10 -26.40
N SER A 18 22.10 -10.97 -25.40
CA SER A 18 20.97 -11.05 -24.51
C SER A 18 20.60 -9.68 -23.93
N LEU A 19 19.34 -9.30 -24.12
CA LEU A 19 18.67 -8.28 -23.34
C LEU A 19 18.66 -8.74 -21.87
N ILE A 20 19.74 -8.45 -21.13
CA ILE A 20 19.72 -8.45 -19.68
C ILE A 20 18.99 -7.17 -19.27
N GLY A 21 17.69 -7.14 -19.58
CA GLY A 21 16.76 -6.19 -18.99
C GLY A 21 16.64 -6.54 -17.52
N CYS A 22 17.58 -6.06 -16.73
CA CYS A 22 17.49 -6.06 -15.28
C CYS A 22 16.28 -5.18 -14.95
N GLY A 23 15.10 -5.80 -14.83
CA GLY A 23 13.89 -5.13 -14.41
C GLY A 23 14.21 -4.46 -13.09
N LYS A 24 14.25 -3.12 -13.07
CA LYS A 24 14.44 -2.35 -11.85
C LYS A 24 13.35 -2.81 -10.89
N ALA A 25 13.73 -3.57 -9.86
CA ALA A 25 12.81 -4.00 -8.82
C ALA A 25 12.12 -2.76 -8.27
N ASN A 26 10.79 -2.78 -8.16
CA ASN A 26 10.06 -1.65 -7.61
C ASN A 26 10.58 -1.42 -6.18
N PRO A 27 11.16 -0.24 -5.89
CA PRO A 27 11.70 0.04 -4.57
C PRO A 27 10.60 0.18 -3.52
N ARG A 28 9.36 0.50 -3.94
CA ARG A 28 8.18 0.53 -3.09
C ARG A 28 7.69 -0.89 -2.84
N LYS A 29 7.11 -1.09 -1.66
CA LYS A 29 6.69 -2.38 -1.15
C LYS A 29 5.20 -2.37 -0.88
N GLU A 30 4.55 -3.43 -1.34
CA GLU A 30 3.19 -3.73 -0.94
C GLU A 30 3.13 -3.89 0.58
N VAL A 31 2.05 -3.41 1.18
CA VAL A 31 1.76 -3.61 2.59
C VAL A 31 0.34 -4.13 2.73
N THR A 32 0.17 -5.18 3.53
CA THR A 32 -1.14 -5.83 3.75
C THR A 32 -1.36 -6.06 5.23
N GLY A 33 -2.58 -6.42 5.61
CA GLY A 33 -2.85 -6.76 6.99
C GLY A 33 -4.31 -7.01 7.30
N MET A 34 -4.53 -7.39 8.55
CA MET A 34 -5.85 -7.57 9.13
C MET A 34 -5.98 -6.80 10.44
N ILE A 35 -7.10 -6.12 10.61
CA ILE A 35 -7.43 -5.32 11.78
C ILE A 35 -8.70 -5.90 12.41
N THR A 36 -8.65 -6.13 13.72
CA THR A 36 -9.82 -6.46 14.51
C THR A 36 -10.10 -5.36 15.52
N LEU A 37 -11.37 -5.17 15.87
CA LEU A 37 -11.82 -4.33 16.96
C LEU A 37 -12.61 -5.21 17.93
N LYS A 38 -12.19 -5.28 19.21
CA LYS A 38 -12.83 -6.11 20.24
C LYS A 38 -12.93 -7.59 19.87
N GLY A 39 -11.95 -8.09 19.13
CA GLY A 39 -11.88 -9.49 18.67
C GLY A 39 -12.69 -9.81 17.41
N GLU A 40 -13.41 -8.84 16.82
CA GLU A 40 -14.11 -9.01 15.54
C GLU A 40 -13.39 -8.26 14.41
N PRO A 41 -13.41 -8.78 13.16
CA PRO A 41 -12.84 -8.04 12.02
C PRO A 41 -13.46 -6.64 11.89
N LEU A 42 -12.62 -5.62 11.76
CA LEU A 42 -13.09 -4.24 11.66
C LEU A 42 -13.88 -4.07 10.35
N ASP A 43 -15.17 -3.79 10.46
CA ASP A 43 -16.10 -3.76 9.33
C ASP A 43 -15.71 -2.75 8.24
N GLN A 44 -15.30 -1.55 8.68
CA GLN A 44 -14.88 -0.44 7.83
C GLN A 44 -13.87 0.47 8.55
N GLY A 45 -13.03 1.17 7.81
CA GLY A 45 -12.13 2.19 8.35
C GLY A 45 -11.06 2.60 7.35
N VAL A 46 -10.10 3.38 7.83
CA VAL A 46 -8.90 3.74 7.07
C VAL A 46 -7.68 3.50 7.95
N ILE A 47 -6.65 2.90 7.36
CA ILE A 47 -5.31 2.83 7.94
C ILE A 47 -4.38 3.75 7.17
N GLU A 48 -3.56 4.50 7.89
CA GLU A 48 -2.52 5.37 7.35
C GLU A 48 -1.16 5.01 7.92
N PHE A 49 -0.13 5.12 7.09
CA PHE A 49 1.26 4.90 7.42
C PHE A 49 2.01 6.22 7.27
N HIS A 50 2.39 6.81 8.39
CA HIS A 50 3.10 8.08 8.47
C HIS A 50 4.60 7.82 8.63
N PRO A 51 5.46 8.21 7.67
CA PRO A 51 6.87 7.91 7.77
C PRO A 51 7.51 8.64 8.97
N LEU A 52 8.37 7.92 9.70
CA LEU A 52 9.14 8.46 10.82
C LEU A 52 10.53 8.97 10.40
N GLY A 53 10.87 8.85 9.11
CA GLY A 53 12.08 9.39 8.50
C GLY A 53 11.83 9.77 7.04
N GLU A 54 12.73 10.53 6.44
CA GLU A 54 12.50 11.17 5.13
C GLU A 54 12.71 10.24 3.92
N GLY A 55 13.26 9.04 4.11
CA GLY A 55 13.68 8.17 3.02
C GLY A 55 14.98 8.66 2.36
N THR A 56 15.11 8.51 1.05
CA THR A 56 16.26 9.03 0.29
C THR A 56 15.80 10.10 -0.72
N LYS A 57 16.74 10.88 -1.25
CA LYS A 57 16.44 11.89 -2.28
C LYS A 57 15.78 11.30 -3.53
N GLU A 58 16.14 10.07 -3.88
CA GLU A 58 15.59 9.35 -5.05
C GLU A 58 14.30 8.60 -4.72
N LEU A 59 14.10 8.26 -3.44
CA LEU A 59 12.96 7.50 -2.91
C LEU A 59 12.48 8.15 -1.61
N PRO A 60 11.80 9.31 -1.70
CA PRO A 60 11.30 9.98 -0.52
C PRO A 60 10.22 9.13 0.14
N ALA A 61 10.24 9.09 1.46
CA ALA A 61 9.19 8.45 2.22
C ALA A 61 7.92 9.31 2.19
N THR A 62 6.83 8.75 1.67
CA THR A 62 5.51 9.39 1.62
C THR A 62 4.57 8.74 2.62
N MET A 63 3.60 9.53 3.08
CA MET A 63 2.43 9.00 3.78
C MET A 63 1.55 8.28 2.76
N GLU A 64 1.09 7.08 3.11
CA GLU A 64 0.13 6.32 2.30
C GLU A 64 -0.92 5.70 3.20
N GLY A 65 -2.08 5.36 2.64
CA GLY A 65 -3.15 4.73 3.39
C GLY A 65 -3.96 3.75 2.55
N ALA A 66 -4.79 2.97 3.22
CA ALA A 66 -5.70 2.01 2.59
C ALA A 66 -7.04 2.01 3.30
N VAL A 67 -8.09 1.77 2.52
CA VAL A 67 -9.42 1.46 3.06
C VAL A 67 -9.35 0.09 3.73
N ILE A 68 -9.95 -0.01 4.91
CA ILE A 68 -10.17 -1.26 5.63
C ILE A 68 -11.58 -1.72 5.30
N ALA A 69 -11.72 -2.96 4.87
CA ALA A 69 -13.01 -3.58 4.62
C ALA A 69 -12.99 -5.01 5.16
N LYS A 70 -13.94 -5.35 6.03
CA LYS A 70 -14.03 -6.70 6.67
C LYS A 70 -12.72 -7.13 7.33
N GLY A 71 -12.05 -6.18 7.97
CA GLY A 71 -10.78 -6.31 8.66
C GLY A 71 -9.57 -6.24 7.75
N GLU A 72 -9.71 -6.42 6.43
CA GLU A 72 -8.57 -6.48 5.52
C GLU A 72 -8.23 -5.10 4.94
N TYR A 73 -6.95 -4.86 4.75
CA TYR A 73 -6.44 -3.69 4.02
C TYR A 73 -5.25 -4.07 3.14
N LYS A 74 -5.05 -3.28 2.08
CA LYS A 74 -3.94 -3.46 1.15
C LYS A 74 -3.50 -2.13 0.56
N VAL A 75 -2.22 -1.81 0.70
CA VAL A 75 -1.52 -0.78 -0.06
C VAL A 75 -0.78 -1.49 -1.21
N PRO A 76 -1.25 -1.39 -2.46
CA PRO A 76 -0.64 -2.07 -3.59
C PRO A 76 0.76 -1.53 -3.88
N VAL A 77 1.61 -2.32 -4.54
CA VAL A 77 3.00 -1.93 -4.85
C VAL A 77 3.11 -0.60 -5.63
N GLU A 78 2.08 -0.24 -6.41
CA GLU A 78 1.99 1.01 -7.18
C GLU A 78 1.91 2.25 -6.26
N GLN A 79 1.31 2.09 -5.09
CA GLN A 79 1.21 3.09 -4.01
C GLN A 79 2.04 2.66 -2.79
N GLY A 80 2.97 1.73 -2.99
CA GLY A 80 3.64 1.05 -1.89
C GLY A 80 4.54 1.96 -1.07
N LEU A 81 4.88 1.51 0.12
CA LEU A 81 5.77 2.22 1.02
C LEU A 81 7.23 1.94 0.68
N VAL A 82 8.10 2.92 0.86
CA VAL A 82 9.55 2.68 0.81
C VAL A 82 9.98 1.95 2.08
N PRO A 83 11.06 1.16 2.06
CA PRO A 83 11.59 0.56 3.28
C PRO A 83 11.92 1.62 4.34
N GLY A 84 11.48 1.40 5.58
CA GLY A 84 11.60 2.36 6.66
C GLY A 84 10.59 2.16 7.79
N LYS A 85 10.68 3.00 8.83
CA LYS A 85 9.75 3.00 9.96
C LYS A 85 8.57 3.92 9.73
N TYR A 86 7.39 3.45 10.10
CA TYR A 86 6.12 4.17 9.94
C TYR A 86 5.33 4.13 11.24
N LYS A 87 4.76 5.27 11.62
CA LYS A 87 3.69 5.35 12.60
C LYS A 87 2.36 4.99 11.93
N VAL A 88 1.58 4.13 12.57
CA VAL A 88 0.30 3.65 12.07
C VAL A 88 -0.83 4.44 12.72
N ILE A 89 -1.76 4.96 11.92
CA ILE A 89 -2.98 5.60 12.40
C ILE A 89 -4.15 4.84 11.82
N ILE A 90 -5.07 4.38 12.68
CA ILE A 90 -6.29 3.69 12.30
C ILE A 90 -7.46 4.57 12.70
N THR A 91 -8.36 4.82 11.76
CA THR A 91 -9.59 5.59 11.99
C THR A 91 -10.79 4.78 11.55
N SER A 92 -11.88 4.90 12.29
CA SER A 92 -13.15 4.27 11.94
C SER A 92 -14.31 4.99 12.60
N GLY A 93 -15.04 5.79 11.81
CA GLY A 93 -16.25 6.45 12.28
C GLY A 93 -17.32 5.45 12.72
N ASP A 94 -18.13 5.83 13.69
CA ASP A 94 -19.29 5.05 14.16
C ASP A 94 -20.47 5.01 13.18
N GLY A 95 -20.38 5.76 12.07
CA GLY A 95 -21.44 5.87 11.07
C GLY A 95 -22.71 6.57 11.58
N ILE A 96 -22.66 7.14 12.80
CA ILE A 96 -23.79 7.87 13.38
C ILE A 96 -23.76 9.29 12.84
N ASN A 97 -24.88 9.71 12.25
CA ASN A 97 -25.14 11.11 11.95
C ASN A 97 -25.85 11.75 13.16
N PRO A 98 -25.18 12.62 13.94
CA PRO A 98 -25.77 13.25 15.12
C PRO A 98 -26.95 14.19 14.80
N SER A 99 -27.07 14.67 13.56
CA SER A 99 -28.22 15.47 13.13
C SER A 99 -29.44 14.67 12.72
N ASN A 100 -29.30 13.34 12.63
CA ASN A 100 -30.40 12.45 12.28
C ASN A 100 -30.22 11.07 12.92
N PRO A 101 -30.49 10.96 14.24
CA PRO A 101 -30.34 9.71 14.99
C PRO A 101 -31.31 8.61 14.56
N ASP A 102 -32.41 8.95 13.87
CA ASP A 102 -33.46 8.02 13.42
C ASP A 102 -33.26 7.46 11.99
N GLY A 103 -32.19 7.83 11.27
CA GLY A 103 -31.73 7.12 10.06
C GLY A 103 -32.43 7.46 8.74
N MET A 104 -33.15 8.57 8.61
CA MET A 104 -33.59 9.07 7.28
C MET A 104 -32.42 9.65 6.45
N PRO A 105 -32.22 9.25 5.18
CA PRO A 105 -31.13 9.77 4.37
C PRO A 105 -31.32 11.28 4.06
N GLU A 106 -30.62 12.12 4.81
CA GLU A 106 -30.55 13.57 4.59
C GLU A 106 -29.34 13.94 3.70
N PRO A 107 -29.39 15.06 2.95
CA PRO A 107 -28.29 15.49 2.09
C PRO A 107 -27.04 15.73 2.94
N SER A 108 -25.95 15.09 2.54
CA SER A 108 -24.63 15.06 3.18
C SER A 108 -24.22 16.39 3.81
N GLY A 109 -24.44 16.53 5.11
CA GLY A 109 -23.76 17.51 5.95
C GLY A 109 -22.41 16.96 6.41
N ASN A 110 -21.43 17.83 6.60
CA ASN A 110 -20.14 17.47 7.20
C ASN A 110 -20.33 17.14 8.68
N PHE A 111 -20.77 15.92 8.98
CA PHE A 111 -20.86 15.43 10.35
C PHE A 111 -19.59 14.66 10.70
N VAL A 112 -18.98 15.03 11.83
CA VAL A 112 -17.84 14.30 12.38
C VAL A 112 -18.41 13.11 13.17
N SER A 113 -18.47 11.94 12.55
CA SER A 113 -18.76 10.69 13.24
C SER A 113 -17.72 10.44 14.34
N LYS A 114 -18.14 9.89 15.48
CA LYS A 114 -17.20 9.60 16.57
C LYS A 114 -16.34 8.42 16.17
N ASP A 115 -15.03 8.54 16.34
CA ASP A 115 -14.13 7.43 16.04
C ASP A 115 -14.28 6.30 17.08
N ARG A 116 -14.38 5.07 16.59
CA ARG A 116 -14.49 3.85 17.38
C ARG A 116 -13.13 3.31 17.81
N ILE A 117 -12.05 3.78 17.19
CA ILE A 117 -10.69 3.35 17.47
C ILE A 117 -10.16 4.11 18.69
N PRO A 118 -9.62 3.41 19.71
CA PRO A 118 -9.01 4.04 20.87
C PRO A 118 -7.87 4.99 20.48
N PRO A 119 -7.64 6.08 21.24
CA PRO A 119 -6.59 7.06 20.94
C PRO A 119 -5.20 6.44 20.72
N ALA A 120 -4.87 5.37 21.44
CA ALA A 120 -3.60 4.65 21.34
C ALA A 120 -3.31 4.03 19.96
N PHE A 121 -4.31 3.90 19.09
CA PHE A 121 -4.20 3.43 17.70
C PHE A 121 -4.60 4.53 16.69
N ASN A 122 -5.01 5.71 17.16
CA ASN A 122 -5.53 6.81 16.36
C ASN A 122 -4.79 8.12 16.70
N SER A 123 -5.46 9.07 17.37
CA SER A 123 -4.96 10.43 17.60
C SER A 123 -3.69 10.50 18.44
N GLU A 124 -3.49 9.52 19.31
CA GLU A 124 -2.33 9.38 20.20
C GLU A 124 -1.51 8.13 19.86
N SER A 125 -1.56 7.69 18.59
CA SER A 125 -0.92 6.45 18.18
C SER A 125 0.59 6.47 18.43
N LYS A 126 1.05 5.40 19.07
CA LYS A 126 2.47 5.04 19.23
C LYS A 126 2.80 3.73 18.52
N VAL A 127 1.88 3.25 17.68
CA VAL A 127 2.04 2.02 16.93
C VAL A 127 3.02 2.28 15.80
N GLU A 128 4.12 1.53 15.78
CA GLU A 128 5.14 1.62 14.76
C GLU A 128 5.30 0.29 14.04
N VAL A 129 5.52 0.35 12.73
CA VAL A 129 5.89 -0.80 11.91
C VAL A 129 7.11 -0.49 11.08
N GLU A 130 7.86 -1.52 10.70
CA GLU A 130 9.00 -1.42 9.82
C GLU A 130 8.71 -2.12 8.49
N VAL A 131 8.67 -1.35 7.41
CA VAL A 131 8.58 -1.86 6.04
C VAL A 131 9.98 -2.28 5.61
N THR A 132 10.11 -3.53 5.17
CA THR A 132 11.40 -4.11 4.77
C THR A 132 11.48 -4.31 3.26
N SER A 133 12.70 -4.39 2.73
CA SER A 133 12.94 -4.57 1.28
C SER A 133 12.52 -5.94 0.73
N SER A 134 12.42 -6.95 1.59
CA SER A 134 12.29 -8.36 1.21
C SER A 134 11.22 -9.15 1.97
N GLY A 135 10.57 -8.55 2.98
CA GLY A 135 9.53 -9.20 3.77
C GLY A 135 8.15 -9.13 3.13
N PRO A 136 7.19 -9.94 3.63
CA PRO A 136 5.80 -9.87 3.19
C PRO A 136 5.12 -8.55 3.57
N ASN A 137 5.73 -7.76 4.46
CA ASN A 137 5.22 -6.50 5.00
C ASN A 137 3.73 -6.58 5.36
N ARG A 138 3.39 -7.67 6.07
CA ARG A 138 2.05 -7.94 6.57
C ARG A 138 1.97 -7.55 8.03
N PHE A 139 1.13 -6.57 8.36
CA PHE A 139 0.98 -6.05 9.72
C PHE A 139 -0.46 -6.26 10.20
N ASN A 140 -0.63 -6.99 11.28
CA ASN A 140 -1.96 -7.21 11.87
C ASN A 140 -2.09 -6.38 13.15
N PHE A 141 -3.30 -5.89 13.43
CA PHE A 141 -3.57 -5.08 14.62
C PHE A 141 -4.82 -5.58 15.34
N ASP A 142 -4.64 -5.93 16.61
CA ASP A 142 -5.72 -6.27 17.53
C ASP A 142 -6.08 -5.02 18.37
N VAL A 143 -7.12 -4.32 17.95
CA VAL A 143 -7.61 -3.13 18.64
C VAL A 143 -8.61 -3.55 19.74
N PRO A 144 -8.44 -3.08 20.99
CA PRO A 144 -9.27 -3.49 22.13
C PRO A 144 -10.67 -2.85 22.15
#